data_AF-A0A970N2X5-F1
#
_entry.id   AF-A0A970N2X5-F1
#
_cell.length_a   1.000
_cell.length_b   1.000
_cell.length_c   1.000
_cell.angle_alpha   90.00
_cell.angle_beta   90.00
_cell.angle_gamma   90.00
#
_symmetry.space_group_name_H-M   'P 1'
#
loop_
_entity.id
_entity.type
_entity.pdbx_description
1 polymer ?
#
loop_
_entity_poly.entity_id
_entity_poly.type
_entity_poly.pdbx_seq_one_letter_code
_entity_poly.pdbx_strand_id
1 'polypeptide(L)'
;MITKKETLTQNITYMAIMAGVNAVFSLIAAFFPILSVFLMIILPLTSTIVFLFTKHKYFFIYAFATIALCLLITMWDMSFTIFYIVPSIISGYLFGIFIKHKIQSIWIIFITSIVQALFYTLTIPLVNFIFEVDLIKVFLSAFLLNESVHIFVIIPSFFFLLALIQMSFSHLIIANEINKFGYELNEEKININLFSVLNFVFLLLIIPFIFFYPSASYLFLIISFYFAFYLLFNSTPIRKYALLIIYCFFGFLFIFLFSF
;
A
#
# COMPACT_ATOMS: atom_id res chain seq x y z
N MET A 1 4.82 13.19 -26.90
CA MET A 1 4.04 13.77 -25.78
C MET A 1 2.59 13.30 -25.90
N ILE A 2 2.10 12.45 -25.00
CA ILE A 2 0.66 12.14 -24.96
C ILE A 2 -0.02 13.36 -24.34
N THR A 3 -0.79 14.10 -25.14
CA THR A 3 -1.55 15.26 -24.68
C THR A 3 -2.73 14.82 -23.81
N LYS A 4 -3.00 15.63 -22.79
CA LYS A 4 -4.16 15.47 -21.89
C LYS A 4 -5.45 15.40 -22.70
N LYS A 5 -6.37 14.50 -22.33
CA LYS A 5 -7.60 14.28 -23.10
C LYS A 5 -8.64 15.33 -22.74
N GLU A 6 -8.91 16.24 -23.68
CA GLU A 6 -9.81 17.38 -23.41
C GLU A 6 -11.26 17.10 -23.79
N THR A 7 -11.48 16.37 -24.89
CA THR A 7 -12.82 16.07 -25.40
C THR A 7 -13.44 14.87 -24.68
N LEU A 8 -14.78 14.83 -24.62
CA LEU A 8 -15.52 13.74 -23.99
C LEU A 8 -15.17 12.39 -24.62
N THR A 9 -15.19 12.31 -25.94
CA THR A 9 -14.90 11.09 -26.70
C THR A 9 -13.51 10.55 -26.39
N GLN A 10 -12.49 11.42 -26.38
CA GLN A 10 -11.11 11.01 -26.06
C GLN A 10 -10.98 10.45 -24.64
N ASN A 11 -11.68 11.06 -23.66
CA ASN A 11 -11.68 10.56 -22.29
C ASN A 11 -12.35 9.18 -22.22
N ILE A 12 -13.53 9.01 -22.81
CA ILE A 12 -14.26 7.74 -22.81
C ILE A 12 -13.45 6.63 -23.47
N THR A 13 -12.91 6.88 -24.68
CA THR A 13 -12.10 5.89 -25.39
C THR A 13 -10.88 5.48 -24.57
N TYR A 14 -10.19 6.44 -23.95
CA TYR A 14 -9.00 6.14 -23.15
C TYR A 14 -9.33 5.33 -21.89
N MET A 15 -10.40 5.70 -21.18
CA MET A 15 -10.87 4.93 -20.02
C MET A 15 -11.30 3.52 -20.42
N ALA A 16 -11.97 3.34 -21.56
CA ALA A 16 -12.37 2.04 -22.06
C ALA A 16 -11.16 1.15 -22.39
N ILE A 17 -10.12 1.70 -23.02
CA ILE A 17 -8.87 0.98 -23.29
C ILE A 17 -8.23 0.53 -21.98
N MET A 18 -8.13 1.43 -20.99
CA MET A 18 -7.50 1.10 -19.70
C MET A 18 -8.33 0.11 -18.88
N ALA A 19 -9.66 0.16 -18.95
CA ALA A 19 -10.54 -0.83 -18.35
C ALA A 19 -10.35 -2.21 -19.01
N GLY A 20 -10.19 -2.24 -20.34
CA GLY A 20 -9.87 -3.45 -21.09
C GLY A 20 -8.50 -4.04 -20.73
N VAL A 21 -7.48 -3.21 -20.51
CA VAL A 21 -6.17 -3.68 -20.02
C VAL A 21 -6.30 -4.35 -18.65
N ASN A 22 -7.02 -3.72 -17.72
CA ASN A 22 -7.26 -4.31 -16.40
C ASN A 22 -8.04 -5.62 -16.47
N ALA A 23 -8.98 -5.72 -17.41
CA ALA A 23 -9.74 -6.94 -17.65
C ALA A 23 -8.87 -8.07 -18.17
N VAL A 24 -7.96 -7.80 -19.10
CA VAL A 24 -6.98 -8.79 -19.58
C VAL A 24 -6.08 -9.24 -18.43
N PHE A 25 -5.58 -8.31 -17.62
CA PHE A 25 -4.80 -8.66 -16.43
C PHE A 25 -5.60 -9.49 -15.44
N SER A 26 -6.87 -9.14 -15.21
CA SER A 26 -7.77 -9.90 -14.35
C SER A 26 -7.98 -11.32 -14.84
N LEU A 27 -8.15 -11.50 -16.16
CA LEU A 27 -8.29 -12.81 -16.79
C LEU A 27 -7.00 -13.64 -16.63
N ILE A 28 -5.84 -13.03 -16.90
CA ILE A 28 -4.54 -13.69 -16.73
C ILE A 28 -4.34 -14.14 -15.28
N ALA A 29 -4.64 -13.27 -14.31
CA ALA A 29 -4.49 -13.58 -12.89
C ALA A 29 -5.40 -14.74 -12.44
N ALA A 30 -6.62 -14.81 -12.99
CA ALA A 30 -7.56 -15.87 -12.69
C ALA A 30 -7.07 -17.25 -13.18
N PHE A 31 -6.39 -17.32 -14.33
CA PHE A 31 -5.81 -18.57 -14.82
C PHE A 31 -4.46 -18.92 -14.20
N PHE A 32 -3.69 -17.91 -13.78
CA PHE A 32 -2.35 -18.06 -13.22
C PHE A 32 -2.24 -17.34 -11.88
N PRO A 33 -2.64 -17.96 -10.76
CA PRO A 33 -2.67 -17.33 -9.44
C PRO A 33 -1.33 -16.74 -9.00
N ILE A 34 -0.20 -17.32 -9.41
CA ILE A 34 1.14 -16.78 -9.12
C ILE A 34 1.37 -15.41 -9.76
N LEU A 35 0.78 -15.13 -10.93
CA LEU A 35 0.85 -13.82 -11.58
C LEU A 35 0.02 -12.75 -10.86
N SER A 36 -0.93 -13.14 -9.99
CA SER A 36 -1.74 -12.18 -9.21
C SER A 36 -0.87 -11.25 -8.36
N VAL A 37 0.20 -11.76 -7.77
CA VAL A 37 1.13 -10.98 -6.93
C VAL A 37 1.86 -9.92 -7.75
N PHE A 38 2.31 -10.26 -8.97
CA PHE A 38 2.94 -9.30 -9.88
C PHE A 38 1.92 -8.27 -10.38
N LEU A 39 0.71 -8.72 -10.70
CA LEU A 39 -0.35 -7.85 -11.20
C LEU A 39 -0.85 -6.88 -10.14
N MET A 40 -0.84 -7.25 -8.85
CA MET A 40 -1.13 -6.33 -7.73
C MET A 40 -0.22 -5.10 -7.69
N ILE A 41 1.00 -5.23 -8.20
CA ILE A 41 1.99 -4.14 -8.25
C ILE A 41 1.76 -3.26 -9.48
N ILE A 42 1.32 -3.86 -10.59
CA ILE A 42 1.15 -3.17 -11.88
C ILE A 42 -0.23 -2.54 -12.01
N LEU A 43 -1.29 -3.16 -11.50
CA LEU A 43 -2.67 -2.68 -11.65
C LEU A 43 -2.89 -1.22 -11.19
N PRO A 44 -2.31 -0.75 -10.07
CA PRO A 44 -2.41 0.66 -9.67
C PRO A 44 -1.93 1.65 -10.75
N LEU A 45 -0.95 1.27 -11.57
CA LEU A 45 -0.42 2.09 -12.66
C LEU A 45 -1.51 2.52 -13.64
N THR A 46 -2.37 1.60 -14.06
CA THR A 46 -3.43 1.90 -15.04
C THR A 46 -4.37 2.97 -14.52
N SER A 47 -4.75 2.87 -13.25
CA SER A 47 -5.63 3.81 -12.57
C SER A 47 -4.95 5.15 -12.35
N THR A 48 -3.66 5.17 -12.00
CA THR A 48 -2.86 6.40 -11.93
C THR A 48 -2.79 7.12 -13.28
N ILE A 49 -2.53 6.39 -14.36
CA ILE A 49 -2.47 6.93 -15.71
C ILE A 49 -3.83 7.52 -16.09
N VAL A 50 -4.94 6.81 -15.86
CA VAL A 50 -6.28 7.34 -16.13
C VAL A 50 -6.52 8.64 -15.36
N PHE A 51 -6.17 8.70 -14.08
CA PHE A 51 -6.32 9.90 -13.27
C PHE A 51 -5.52 11.10 -13.82
N LEU A 52 -4.29 10.87 -14.28
CA LEU A 52 -3.41 11.93 -14.77
C LEU A 52 -3.84 12.46 -16.16
N PHE A 53 -4.26 11.58 -17.07
CA PHE A 53 -4.53 11.92 -18.46
C PHE A 53 -5.99 12.26 -18.77
N THR A 54 -6.92 11.91 -17.88
CA THR A 54 -8.36 12.20 -18.04
C THR A 54 -8.85 13.27 -17.08
N LYS A 55 -10.06 13.77 -17.30
CA LYS A 55 -10.70 14.71 -16.35
C LYS A 55 -11.18 13.95 -15.10
N HIS A 56 -10.82 14.46 -13.92
CA HIS A 56 -11.17 13.91 -12.59
C HIS A 56 -12.62 13.44 -12.45
N LYS A 57 -13.57 14.22 -12.98
CA LYS A 57 -15.01 13.92 -12.94
C LYS A 57 -15.35 12.55 -13.55
N TYR A 58 -14.58 12.08 -14.52
CA TYR A 58 -14.82 10.83 -15.23
C TYR A 58 -14.12 9.62 -14.60
N PHE A 59 -13.25 9.81 -13.61
CA PHE A 59 -12.58 8.70 -12.94
C PHE A 59 -13.57 7.72 -12.30
N PHE A 60 -14.67 8.21 -11.74
CA PHE A 60 -15.73 7.35 -11.20
C PHE A 60 -16.38 6.45 -12.25
N ILE A 61 -16.53 6.95 -13.48
CA ILE A 61 -17.06 6.16 -14.61
C ILE A 61 -16.07 5.06 -14.96
N TYR A 62 -14.78 5.39 -15.04
CA TYR A 62 -13.72 4.41 -15.24
C TYR A 62 -13.68 3.34 -14.15
N ALA A 63 -13.74 3.73 -12.88
CA ALA A 63 -13.72 2.81 -11.76
C ALA A 63 -14.89 1.83 -11.82
N PHE A 64 -16.11 2.34 -12.02
CA PHE A 64 -17.30 1.51 -12.15
C PHE A 64 -17.24 0.58 -13.36
N ALA A 65 -16.85 1.10 -14.53
CA ALA A 65 -16.72 0.30 -15.75
C ALA A 65 -15.67 -0.80 -15.61
N THR A 66 -14.53 -0.50 -14.98
CA THR A 66 -13.46 -1.47 -14.74
C THR A 66 -13.91 -2.57 -13.81
N ILE A 67 -14.55 -2.22 -12.68
CA ILE A 67 -15.07 -3.20 -11.72
C ILE A 67 -16.13 -4.08 -12.38
N ALA A 68 -17.12 -3.48 -13.05
CA ALA A 68 -18.17 -4.22 -13.74
C ALA A 68 -17.60 -5.18 -14.78
N LEU A 69 -16.68 -4.71 -15.63
CA LEU A 69 -16.10 -5.51 -16.69
C LEU A 69 -15.19 -6.63 -16.16
N CYS A 70 -14.41 -6.38 -15.11
CA CYS A 70 -13.63 -7.42 -14.44
C CYS A 70 -14.53 -8.45 -13.76
N LEU A 71 -15.61 -8.04 -13.09
CA LEU A 71 -16.59 -8.97 -12.50
C LEU A 71 -17.26 -9.86 -13.56
N LEU A 72 -17.62 -9.29 -14.72
CA LEU A 72 -18.21 -10.07 -15.82
C LEU A 72 -17.24 -11.13 -16.35
N ILE A 73 -15.94 -10.84 -16.39
CA ILE A 73 -14.93 -11.76 -16.93
C ILE A 73 -14.50 -12.79 -15.89
N THR A 74 -14.40 -12.40 -14.62
CA THR A 74 -14.05 -13.30 -13.52
C THR A 74 -15.29 -13.74 -12.74
N MET A 75 -16.42 -13.97 -13.41
CA MET A 75 -17.65 -14.40 -12.73
C MET A 75 -17.46 -15.69 -11.93
N TRP A 76 -16.57 -16.58 -12.38
CA TRP A 76 -16.24 -17.82 -11.68
C TRP A 76 -15.41 -17.62 -10.41
N ASP A 77 -14.70 -16.49 -10.28
CA ASP A 77 -13.88 -16.14 -9.12
C ASP A 77 -13.92 -14.63 -8.89
N MET A 78 -15.02 -14.19 -8.28
CA MET A 78 -15.25 -12.78 -7.97
C MET A 78 -14.29 -12.25 -6.91
N SER A 79 -13.64 -13.14 -6.13
CA SER A 79 -12.63 -12.82 -5.14
C SER A 79 -11.53 -11.97 -5.74
N PHE A 80 -11.07 -12.34 -6.94
CA PHE A 80 -9.99 -11.60 -7.59
C PHE A 80 -10.38 -10.13 -7.83
N THR A 81 -11.56 -9.87 -8.39
CA THR A 81 -11.99 -8.50 -8.67
C THR A 81 -12.20 -7.69 -7.38
N ILE A 82 -12.79 -8.29 -6.35
CA ILE A 82 -13.07 -7.60 -5.09
C ILE A 82 -11.78 -7.31 -4.32
N PHE A 83 -10.85 -8.27 -4.25
CA PHE A 83 -9.68 -8.19 -3.38
C PHE A 83 -8.43 -7.63 -4.06
N TYR A 84 -8.39 -7.61 -5.38
CA TYR A 84 -7.22 -7.15 -6.14
C TYR A 84 -7.55 -5.89 -6.95
N ILE A 85 -8.61 -5.91 -7.77
CA ILE A 85 -8.94 -4.78 -8.66
C ILE A 85 -9.42 -3.56 -7.86
N VAL A 86 -10.33 -3.73 -6.90
CA VAL A 86 -10.88 -2.60 -6.12
C VAL A 86 -9.78 -1.86 -5.33
N PRO A 87 -8.91 -2.54 -4.55
CA PRO A 87 -7.81 -1.86 -3.87
C PRO A 87 -6.80 -1.23 -4.85
N SER A 88 -6.56 -1.85 -6.02
CA SER A 88 -5.68 -1.28 -7.04
C SER A 88 -6.24 0.01 -7.66
N ILE A 89 -7.56 0.11 -7.88
CA ILE A 89 -8.18 1.34 -8.39
C ILE A 89 -8.01 2.48 -7.38
N ILE A 90 -8.22 2.19 -6.09
CA ILE A 90 -8.16 3.19 -5.02
C ILE A 90 -6.72 3.64 -4.77
N SER A 91 -5.77 2.70 -4.69
CA SER A 91 -4.34 3.03 -4.57
C SER A 91 -3.86 3.83 -5.79
N GLY A 92 -4.22 3.40 -7.01
CA GLY A 92 -3.88 4.12 -8.24
C GLY A 92 -4.46 5.53 -8.31
N TYR A 93 -5.67 5.74 -7.80
CA TYR A 93 -6.28 7.06 -7.63
C TYR A 93 -5.48 7.95 -6.66
N LEU A 94 -5.11 7.41 -5.50
CA LEU A 94 -4.30 8.13 -4.51
C LEU A 94 -2.92 8.51 -5.06
N PHE A 95 -2.24 7.57 -5.73
CA PHE A 95 -0.99 7.85 -6.45
C PHE A 95 -1.18 9.03 -7.42
N GLY A 96 -2.23 8.99 -8.25
CA GLY A 96 -2.56 10.06 -9.19
C GLY A 96 -2.75 11.42 -8.51
N ILE A 97 -3.51 11.49 -7.41
CA ILE A 97 -3.71 12.72 -6.63
C ILE A 97 -2.37 13.25 -6.14
N PHE A 98 -1.57 12.40 -5.52
CA PHE A 98 -0.35 12.83 -4.84
C PHE A 98 0.75 13.26 -5.82
N ILE A 99 0.88 12.56 -6.95
CA ILE A 99 1.76 12.96 -8.05
C ILE A 99 1.33 14.34 -8.59
N LYS A 100 0.03 14.53 -8.83
CA LYS A 100 -0.50 15.81 -9.34
C LYS A 100 -0.24 16.99 -8.37
N HIS A 101 -0.30 16.74 -7.06
CA HIS A 101 -0.02 17.73 -6.03
C HIS A 101 1.46 17.80 -5.61
N LYS A 102 2.36 17.11 -6.33
CA LYS A 102 3.81 17.13 -6.06
C LYS A 102 4.14 16.75 -4.61
N ILE A 103 3.43 15.75 -4.06
CA ILE A 103 3.74 15.20 -2.75
C ILE A 103 5.00 14.33 -2.84
N GLN A 104 5.83 14.36 -1.81
CA GLN A 104 7.07 13.57 -1.77
C GLN A 104 6.81 12.07 -1.74
N SER A 105 7.64 11.30 -2.44
CA SER A 105 7.56 9.82 -2.57
C SER A 105 7.37 9.09 -1.24
N ILE A 106 8.05 9.53 -0.17
CA ILE A 106 7.89 8.96 1.18
C ILE A 106 6.45 9.03 1.68
N TRP A 107 5.78 10.17 1.51
CA TRP A 107 4.39 10.33 1.93
C TRP A 107 3.43 9.55 1.04
N ILE A 108 3.72 9.49 -0.26
CA ILE A 108 2.94 8.70 -1.21
C ILE A 108 2.93 7.23 -0.77
N ILE A 109 4.10 6.63 -0.56
CA ILE A 109 4.24 5.23 -0.16
C ILE A 109 3.58 5.01 1.21
N PHE A 110 3.85 5.88 2.19
CA PHE A 110 3.30 5.72 3.54
C PHE A 110 1.76 5.72 3.55
N ILE A 111 1.14 6.72 2.93
CA ILE A 111 -0.32 6.88 2.95
C ILE A 111 -1.00 5.76 2.15
N THR A 112 -0.49 5.42 0.96
CA THR A 112 -1.07 4.32 0.17
C THR A 112 -0.91 2.98 0.88
N SER A 113 0.17 2.77 1.65
CA SER A 113 0.36 1.57 2.47
C SER A 113 -0.64 1.48 3.61
N ILE A 114 -0.94 2.59 4.30
CA ILE A 114 -2.00 2.62 5.33
C ILE A 114 -3.34 2.23 4.72
N VAL A 115 -3.70 2.84 3.59
CA VAL A 115 -4.98 2.57 2.91
C VAL A 115 -5.05 1.10 2.48
N GLN A 116 -3.97 0.56 1.92
CA GLN A 116 -3.91 -0.84 1.51
C GLN A 116 -3.99 -1.81 2.70
N ALA A 117 -3.33 -1.50 3.83
CA ALA A 117 -3.42 -2.30 5.04
C ALA A 117 -4.84 -2.31 5.63
N LEU A 118 -5.54 -1.17 5.57
CA LEU A 118 -6.96 -1.08 5.93
C LEU A 118 -7.80 -1.95 4.99
N PHE A 119 -7.52 -1.96 3.68
CA PHE A 119 -8.18 -2.88 2.76
C PHE A 119 -7.97 -4.33 3.16
N TYR A 120 -6.74 -4.76 3.48
CA TYR A 120 -6.49 -6.12 3.96
C TYR A 120 -7.27 -6.47 5.22
N THR A 121 -7.32 -5.54 6.16
CA THR A 121 -8.08 -5.73 7.41
C THR A 121 -9.58 -5.89 7.15
N LEU A 122 -10.14 -5.21 6.15
CA LEU A 122 -11.56 -5.32 5.79
C LEU A 122 -11.85 -6.54 4.90
N THR A 123 -10.93 -6.88 4.01
CA THR A 123 -11.16 -7.91 2.99
C THR A 123 -10.91 -9.31 3.50
N ILE A 124 -9.93 -9.53 4.36
CA ILE A 124 -9.64 -10.87 4.90
C ILE A 124 -10.82 -11.46 5.69
N PRO A 125 -11.49 -10.73 6.60
CA PRO A 125 -12.71 -11.22 7.24
C PRO A 125 -13.83 -11.53 6.25
N LEU A 126 -13.96 -10.72 5.19
CA LEU A 126 -14.94 -10.92 4.13
C LEU A 126 -14.66 -12.21 3.35
N VAL A 127 -13.39 -12.49 3.01
CA VAL A 127 -12.97 -13.75 2.38
C VAL A 127 -13.31 -14.93 3.29
N ASN A 128 -12.90 -14.85 4.57
CA ASN A 128 -13.14 -15.92 5.52
C ASN A 128 -14.64 -16.24 5.67
N PHE A 129 -15.50 -15.21 5.61
CA PHE A 129 -16.95 -15.36 5.67
C PHE A 129 -17.56 -15.98 4.40
N ILE A 130 -17.09 -15.60 3.21
CA ILE A 130 -17.67 -16.05 1.94
C ILE A 130 -17.13 -17.43 1.53
N PHE A 131 -15.86 -17.70 1.77
CA PHE A 131 -15.15 -18.87 1.26
C PHE A 131 -14.86 -19.93 2.33
N GLU A 132 -15.22 -19.66 3.59
CA GLU A 132 -14.97 -20.55 4.74
C GLU A 132 -13.50 -20.97 4.94
N VAL A 133 -12.57 -20.27 4.30
CA VAL A 133 -11.13 -20.45 4.46
C VAL A 133 -10.60 -19.46 5.48
N ASP A 134 -9.98 -19.94 6.56
CA ASP A 134 -9.31 -19.08 7.53
C ASP A 134 -7.92 -18.67 7.00
N LEU A 135 -7.88 -17.61 6.19
CA LEU A 135 -6.65 -17.13 5.57
C LEU A 135 -5.55 -16.84 6.61
N ILE A 136 -5.94 -16.33 7.79
CA ILE A 136 -4.99 -16.04 8.87
C ILE A 136 -4.32 -17.34 9.31
N LYS A 137 -5.08 -18.42 9.56
CA LYS A 137 -4.50 -19.73 9.91
C LYS A 137 -3.63 -20.32 8.81
N VAL A 138 -3.98 -20.13 7.54
CA VAL A 138 -3.14 -20.57 6.41
C VAL A 138 -1.79 -19.86 6.46
N PHE A 139 -1.78 -18.55 6.69
CA PHE A 139 -0.54 -17.78 6.85
C PHE A 139 0.26 -18.24 8.08
N LEU A 140 -0.37 -18.42 9.24
CA LEU A 140 0.31 -18.87 10.46
C LEU A 140 0.94 -20.26 10.28
N SER A 141 0.26 -21.14 9.55
CA SER A 141 0.76 -22.47 9.24
C SER A 141 1.99 -22.42 8.33
N ALA A 142 1.99 -21.52 7.33
CA ALA A 142 3.13 -21.34 6.42
C ALA A 142 4.40 -20.86 7.13
N PHE A 143 4.26 -20.08 8.20
CA PHE A 143 5.38 -19.59 9.02
C PHE A 143 5.68 -20.47 10.26
N LEU A 144 5.04 -21.64 10.39
CA LEU A 144 5.18 -22.55 11.55
C LEU A 144 4.86 -21.85 12.88
N LEU A 145 3.95 -20.89 12.85
CA LEU A 145 3.62 -20.03 13.98
C LEU A 145 2.44 -20.57 14.80
N ASN A 146 1.74 -21.62 14.36
CA ASN A 146 0.48 -22.09 14.94
C ASN A 146 0.41 -22.30 16.48
N GLU A 147 1.53 -22.46 17.18
CA GLU A 147 1.57 -22.71 18.63
C GLU A 147 1.74 -21.46 19.52
N SER A 148 1.97 -20.26 18.98
CA SER A 148 2.18 -19.06 19.82
C SER A 148 0.87 -18.37 20.24
N VAL A 149 0.73 -18.18 21.55
CA VAL A 149 -0.46 -17.65 22.23
C VAL A 149 -0.79 -16.19 21.83
N HIS A 150 0.21 -15.40 21.41
CA HIS A 150 0.07 -13.95 21.14
C HIS A 150 0.15 -13.56 19.67
N ILE A 151 -0.01 -14.52 18.76
CA ILE A 151 0.18 -14.28 17.33
C ILE A 151 -0.78 -13.29 16.71
N PHE A 152 -2.03 -13.26 17.19
CA PHE A 152 -3.04 -12.36 16.65
C PHE A 152 -2.68 -10.89 16.88
N VAL A 153 -1.77 -10.61 17.82
CA VAL A 153 -1.27 -9.27 18.12
C VAL A 153 -0.43 -8.70 16.97
N ILE A 154 0.28 -9.55 16.22
CA ILE A 154 1.21 -9.13 15.16
C ILE A 154 0.50 -8.93 13.81
N ILE A 155 -0.76 -9.38 13.67
CA ILE A 155 -1.48 -9.37 12.38
C ILE A 155 -1.57 -7.97 11.74
N PRO A 156 -1.95 -6.89 12.45
CA PRO A 156 -2.03 -5.56 11.84
C PRO A 156 -0.69 -5.07 11.32
N SER A 157 0.37 -5.33 12.08
CA SER A 157 1.76 -5.07 11.72
C SER A 157 2.18 -5.81 10.46
N PHE A 158 1.81 -7.08 10.36
CA PHE A 158 2.07 -7.89 9.18
C PHE A 158 1.34 -7.37 7.93
N PHE A 159 0.06 -7.02 8.05
CA PHE A 159 -0.69 -6.43 6.93
C PHE A 159 -0.10 -5.09 6.49
N PHE A 160 0.33 -4.26 7.44
CA PHE A 160 1.02 -3.02 7.10
C PHE A 160 2.36 -3.26 6.40
N LEU A 161 3.15 -4.25 6.85
CA LEU A 161 4.40 -4.62 6.20
C LEU A 161 4.17 -5.12 4.76
N LEU A 162 3.18 -6.00 4.54
CA LEU A 162 2.82 -6.47 3.20
C LEU A 162 2.38 -5.33 2.30
N ALA A 163 1.53 -4.44 2.82
CA ALA A 163 1.09 -3.24 2.12
C ALA A 163 2.28 -2.33 1.77
N LEU A 164 3.22 -2.14 2.70
CA LEU A 164 4.43 -1.34 2.51
C LEU A 164 5.30 -1.88 1.37
N ILE A 165 5.55 -3.19 1.37
CA ILE A 165 6.34 -3.86 0.32
C ILE A 165 5.66 -3.66 -1.03
N GLN A 166 4.36 -3.96 -1.12
CA GLN A 166 3.63 -3.85 -2.38
C GLN A 166 3.55 -2.41 -2.89
N MET A 167 3.26 -1.44 -2.03
CA MET A 167 3.14 -0.03 -2.43
C MET A 167 4.50 0.57 -2.78
N SER A 168 5.60 0.10 -2.15
CA SER A 168 6.96 0.50 -2.54
C SER A 168 7.31 0.04 -3.95
N PHE A 169 7.03 -1.23 -4.30
CA PHE A 169 7.22 -1.72 -5.65
C PHE A 169 6.29 -1.04 -6.66
N SER A 170 5.02 -0.81 -6.28
CA SER A 170 4.05 -0.13 -7.15
C SER A 170 4.50 1.30 -7.44
N HIS A 171 4.98 2.01 -6.42
CA HIS A 171 5.53 3.36 -6.57
C HIS A 171 6.74 3.36 -7.51
N LEU A 172 7.66 2.39 -7.40
CA LEU A 172 8.82 2.29 -8.29
C LEU A 172 8.40 2.18 -9.76
N ILE A 173 7.44 1.30 -10.07
CA ILE A 173 6.92 1.13 -11.43
C ILE A 173 6.22 2.41 -11.88
N ILE A 174 5.33 2.96 -11.06
CA ILE A 174 4.58 4.18 -11.37
C ILE A 174 5.53 5.35 -11.63
N ALA A 175 6.48 5.59 -10.74
CA ALA A 175 7.51 6.63 -10.87
C ALA A 175 8.27 6.53 -12.19
N ASN A 176 8.71 5.32 -12.54
CA ASN A 176 9.47 5.10 -13.78
C ASN A 176 8.63 5.34 -15.03
N GLU A 177 7.35 4.94 -15.02
CA GLU A 177 6.47 5.10 -16.17
C GLU A 177 5.94 6.54 -16.31
N ILE A 178 5.54 7.21 -15.23
CA ILE A 178 5.01 8.59 -15.29
C ILE A 178 6.06 9.60 -15.74
N ASN A 179 7.34 9.37 -15.38
CA ASN A 179 8.47 10.21 -15.80
C ASN A 179 8.59 10.25 -17.34
N LYS A 180 8.29 9.14 -18.03
CA LYS A 180 8.29 9.08 -19.51
C LYS A 180 7.23 9.99 -20.14
N PHE A 181 6.21 10.38 -19.38
CA PHE A 181 5.17 11.29 -19.82
C PHE A 181 5.37 12.73 -19.35
N GLY A 182 6.50 13.06 -18.73
CA GLY A 182 6.85 14.42 -18.31
C GLY A 182 6.27 14.86 -16.96
N TYR A 183 5.78 13.93 -16.15
CA TYR A 183 5.49 14.20 -14.74
C TYR A 183 6.75 13.98 -13.91
N GLU A 184 7.28 15.04 -13.31
CA GLU A 184 8.39 14.93 -12.37
C GLU A 184 7.88 14.70 -10.94
N LEU A 185 8.51 13.75 -10.24
CA LEU A 185 8.27 13.55 -8.82
C LEU A 185 8.95 14.65 -8.01
N ASN A 186 8.29 15.08 -6.94
CA ASN A 186 8.88 16.03 -6.01
C ASN A 186 9.84 15.31 -5.07
N GLU A 187 11.13 15.47 -5.33
CA GLU A 187 12.22 15.01 -4.44
C GLU A 187 12.96 16.18 -3.79
N GLU A 188 12.29 17.32 -3.57
CA GLU A 188 12.85 18.46 -2.85
C GLU A 188 13.46 18.07 -1.50
N LYS A 189 14.47 18.83 -1.06
CA LYS A 189 15.18 18.59 0.20
C LYS A 189 14.22 18.39 1.35
N ILE A 190 14.32 17.22 1.94
CA ILE A 190 13.33 16.73 2.88
C ILE A 190 13.52 17.38 4.25
N ASN A 191 12.41 17.69 4.92
CA ASN A 191 12.42 18.21 6.28
C ASN A 191 12.75 17.11 7.30
N ILE A 192 14.04 16.83 7.49
CA ILE A 192 14.55 15.80 8.43
C ILE A 192 13.99 15.98 9.84
N ASN A 193 13.72 17.22 10.26
CA ASN A 193 13.17 17.50 11.60
C ASN A 193 11.74 16.99 11.73
N LEU A 194 10.89 17.19 10.72
CA LEU A 194 9.53 16.65 10.70
C LEU A 194 9.54 15.13 10.89
N PHE A 195 10.35 14.41 10.12
CA PHE A 195 10.45 12.94 10.21
C PHE A 195 11.01 12.47 11.55
N SER A 196 11.94 13.23 12.14
CA SER A 196 12.47 12.92 13.48
C SER A 196 11.40 13.07 14.56
N VAL A 197 10.59 14.14 14.48
CA VAL A 197 9.46 14.35 15.41
C VAL A 197 8.43 13.25 15.26
N LEU A 198 8.04 12.91 14.02
CA LEU A 198 7.09 11.82 13.77
C LEU A 198 7.60 10.49 14.31
N ASN A 199 8.86 10.13 14.02
CA ASN A 199 9.48 8.93 14.54
C ASN A 199 9.46 8.88 16.08
N PHE A 200 9.81 9.99 16.73
CA PHE A 200 9.78 10.08 18.19
C PHE A 200 8.35 9.94 18.75
N VAL A 201 7.35 10.55 18.10
CA VAL A 201 5.94 10.41 18.47
C VAL A 201 5.50 8.95 18.39
N PHE A 202 5.84 8.22 17.32
CA PHE A 202 5.50 6.80 17.21
C PHE A 202 6.19 5.94 18.26
N LEU A 203 7.47 6.19 18.56
CA LEU A 203 8.18 5.51 19.65
C LEU A 203 7.52 5.75 21.01
N LEU A 204 7.11 6.99 21.30
CA LEU A 204 6.41 7.30 22.55
C LEU A 204 5.04 6.62 22.64
N LEU A 205 4.31 6.51 21.52
CA LEU A 205 3.01 5.85 21.48
C LEU A 205 3.09 4.34 21.77
N ILE A 206 4.24 3.69 21.59
CA ILE A 206 4.42 2.28 21.94
C ILE A 206 4.11 2.04 23.43
N ILE A 207 4.58 2.93 24.32
CA ILE A 207 4.52 2.74 25.77
C ILE A 207 3.09 2.66 26.32
N PRO A 208 2.16 3.59 26.03
CA PRO A 208 0.78 3.45 26.51
C PRO A 208 0.08 2.28 25.81
N PHE A 209 0.31 2.08 24.51
CA PHE A 209 -0.43 1.07 23.75
C PHE A 209 -0.01 -0.37 24.07
N ILE A 210 1.18 -0.60 24.63
CA ILE A 210 1.58 -1.93 25.07
C ILE A 210 0.63 -2.49 26.16
N PHE A 211 0.08 -1.62 27.01
CA PHE A 211 -0.80 -2.01 28.11
C PHE A 211 -2.28 -2.11 27.69
N PHE A 212 -2.73 -1.22 26.78
CA PHE A 212 -4.14 -1.14 26.39
C PHE A 212 -4.47 -1.91 25.12
N TYR A 213 -3.60 -1.88 24.12
CA TYR A 213 -3.84 -2.47 22.80
C TYR A 213 -2.52 -2.96 22.18
N PRO A 214 -2.02 -4.14 22.62
CA PRO A 214 -0.70 -4.62 22.23
C PRO A 214 -0.47 -4.63 20.72
N SER A 215 -1.51 -4.92 19.92
CA SER A 215 -1.43 -4.96 18.46
C SER A 215 -1.12 -3.61 17.82
N ALA A 216 -1.61 -2.51 18.42
CA ALA A 216 -1.29 -1.17 17.98
C ALA A 216 0.16 -0.80 18.30
N SER A 217 0.72 -1.30 19.42
CA SER A 217 2.12 -1.03 19.77
C SER A 217 3.10 -1.65 18.77
N TYR A 218 2.86 -2.88 18.30
CA TYR A 218 3.62 -3.47 17.20
C TYR A 218 3.45 -2.69 15.90
N LEU A 219 2.26 -2.16 15.62
CA LEU A 219 2.02 -1.39 14.40
C LEU A 219 2.81 -0.08 14.43
N PHE A 220 2.78 0.63 15.56
CA PHE A 220 3.59 1.83 15.77
C PHE A 220 5.08 1.56 15.70
N LEU A 221 5.55 0.39 16.18
CA LEU A 221 6.94 -0.02 16.03
C LEU A 221 7.34 -0.13 14.55
N ILE A 222 6.53 -0.78 13.71
CA ILE A 222 6.83 -0.91 12.26
C ILE A 222 6.74 0.44 11.55
N ILE A 223 5.75 1.27 11.87
CA ILE A 223 5.64 2.64 11.33
C ILE A 223 6.87 3.47 11.73
N SER A 224 7.34 3.31 12.97
CA SER A 224 8.56 3.96 13.44
C SER A 224 9.75 3.49 12.60
N PHE A 225 9.93 2.18 12.42
CA PHE A 225 11.02 1.63 11.59
C PHE A 225 11.02 2.19 10.17
N TYR A 226 9.85 2.38 9.56
CA TYR A 226 9.73 3.01 8.25
C TYR A 226 10.38 4.41 8.21
N PHE A 227 10.03 5.28 9.17
CA PHE A 227 10.60 6.62 9.24
C PHE A 227 12.08 6.62 9.63
N ALA A 228 12.51 5.67 10.45
CA ALA A 228 13.92 5.56 10.83
C ALA A 228 14.82 5.08 9.70
N PHE A 229 14.37 4.10 8.92
CA PHE A 229 15.09 3.67 7.73
C PHE A 229 15.38 4.88 6.85
N TYR A 230 14.36 5.71 6.62
CA TYR A 230 14.52 6.93 5.86
C TYR A 230 15.50 7.96 6.47
N LEU A 231 15.40 8.20 7.78
CA LEU A 231 16.32 9.09 8.48
C LEU A 231 17.76 8.57 8.43
N LEU A 232 17.98 7.26 8.45
CA LEU A 232 19.32 6.65 8.36
C LEU A 232 19.99 6.92 7.01
N PHE A 233 19.26 6.97 5.90
CA PHE A 233 19.86 7.32 4.60
C PHE A 233 20.12 8.81 4.45
N ASN A 234 19.22 9.66 4.97
CA ASN A 234 19.20 11.09 4.66
C ASN A 234 19.81 12.02 5.73
N SER A 235 20.21 11.50 6.90
CA SER A 235 20.77 12.32 7.99
C SER A 235 22.30 12.36 8.01
N THR A 236 22.87 13.32 8.75
CA THR A 236 24.32 13.42 9.01
C THR A 236 24.80 12.24 9.88
N PRO A 237 26.06 11.81 9.78
CA PRO A 237 26.57 10.63 10.49
C PRO A 237 26.33 10.70 12.01
N ILE A 238 26.50 11.86 12.64
CA ILE A 238 26.24 12.07 14.07
C ILE A 238 24.78 11.77 14.43
N ARG A 239 23.84 12.22 13.60
CA ARG A 239 22.40 12.01 13.82
C ARG A 239 21.99 10.55 13.54
N LYS A 240 22.68 9.86 12.62
CA LYS A 240 22.51 8.41 12.38
C LYS A 240 22.86 7.60 13.63
N TYR A 241 24.01 7.86 14.25
CA TYR A 241 24.40 7.15 15.48
C TYR A 241 23.43 7.42 16.63
N ALA A 242 22.98 8.66 16.81
CA ALA A 242 21.98 9.00 17.81
C ALA A 242 20.65 8.25 17.59
N LEU A 243 20.18 8.15 16.35
CA LEU A 243 18.98 7.38 16.00
C LEU A 243 19.16 5.89 16.31
N LEU A 244 20.29 5.29 15.93
CA LEU A 244 20.57 3.88 16.24
C LEU A 244 20.56 3.60 17.74
N ILE A 245 21.15 4.48 18.56
CA ILE A 245 21.14 4.36 20.02
C ILE A 245 19.71 4.42 20.56
N ILE A 246 18.90 5.38 20.10
CA ILE A 246 17.48 5.49 20.48
C ILE A 246 16.73 4.21 20.11
N TYR A 247 16.97 3.66 18.93
CA TYR A 247 16.35 2.40 18.50
C TYR A 247 16.78 1.19 19.31
N CYS A 248 18.06 1.08 19.66
CA CYS A 248 18.53 0.02 20.55
C CYS A 248 17.86 0.13 21.93
N PHE A 249 17.73 1.35 22.47
CA PHE A 249 17.05 1.59 23.75
C PHE A 249 15.56 1.21 23.70
N PHE A 250 14.82 1.71 22.69
CA PHE A 250 13.40 1.38 22.54
C PHE A 250 13.18 -0.09 22.17
N GLY A 251 14.08 -0.71 21.39
CA GLY A 251 14.04 -2.14 21.10
C GLY A 251 14.27 -2.98 22.35
N PHE A 252 15.21 -2.60 23.21
CA PHE A 252 15.43 -3.24 24.50
C PHE A 252 14.21 -3.09 25.43
N LEU A 253 13.65 -1.88 25.54
CA LEU A 253 12.40 -1.64 26.28
C LEU A 253 11.25 -2.49 25.73
N PHE A 254 11.14 -2.59 24.40
CA PHE A 254 10.09 -3.37 23.74
C PHE A 254 10.20 -4.86 24.09
N ILE A 255 11.41 -5.44 24.01
CA ILE A 255 11.65 -6.83 24.40
C ILE A 255 11.33 -7.03 25.89
N PHE A 256 11.75 -6.12 26.76
CA PHE A 256 11.49 -6.23 28.20
C PHE A 256 9.99 -6.15 28.54
N LEU A 257 9.26 -5.24 27.88
CA LEU A 257 7.83 -5.05 28.13
C LEU A 257 6.95 -6.15 27.52
N PHE A 258 7.40 -6.81 26.44
CA PHE A 258 6.72 -7.97 25.83
C PHE A 258 7.19 -9.33 26.33
N SER A 259 8.18 -9.37 27.22
CA SER A 259 8.67 -10.57 27.90
C SER A 259 7.76 -11.03 29.05
N PHE A 260 6.72 -10.27 29.38
CA PHE A 260 5.70 -10.54 30.40
C PHE A 260 4.34 -10.75 29.73
#